data_AF-A0A3A9YAN2-F1
#
_entry.id   AF-A0A3A9YAN2-F1
#
_cell.length_a   1.000
_cell.length_b   1.000
_cell.length_c   1.000
_cell.angle_alpha   90.00
_cell.angle_beta   90.00
_cell.angle_gamma   90.00
#
_symmetry.space_group_name_H-M   'P 1'
#
loop_
_entity.id
_entity.type
_entity.pdbx_description
1 polymer ?
#
loop_
_entity_poly.entity_id
_entity_poly.type
_entity_poly.pdbx_seq_one_letter_code
_entity_poly.pdbx_strand_id
1 'polypeptide(L)' 'MASSKPSAPSLLYYLRFPLWLFMLPVLLFAGLPALMLAGQRDFGAAFLVLMSNVYAAILGRLLLARNLLRKG' A
#
# COMPACT_ATOMS: atom_id res chain seq x y z
N MET A 1 29.49 30.90 6.48
CA MET A 1 29.09 29.48 6.69
C MET A 1 27.63 29.35 6.29
N ALA A 2 27.36 28.77 5.12
CA ALA A 2 26.01 28.58 4.63
C ALA A 2 25.31 27.48 5.45
N SER A 3 24.29 27.86 6.21
CA SER A 3 23.43 26.93 6.94
C SER A 3 22.57 26.18 5.92
N SER A 4 22.98 24.96 5.59
CA SER A 4 22.21 24.01 4.80
C SER A 4 21.01 23.54 5.63
N LYS A 5 19.89 24.28 5.54
CA LYS A 5 18.58 23.77 5.96
C LYS A 5 18.40 22.39 5.30
N PRO A 6 18.09 21.33 6.07
CA PRO A 6 17.77 20.05 5.44
C PRO A 6 16.56 20.28 4.54
N SER A 7 16.75 20.05 3.25
CA SER A 7 15.72 20.08 2.23
C SER A 7 14.56 19.22 2.71
N ALA A 8 13.37 19.81 2.77
CA ALA A 8 12.15 19.16 3.25
C ALA A 8 12.05 17.72 2.69
N PRO A 9 11.79 16.70 3.53
CA PRO A 9 11.74 15.32 3.09
C PRO A 9 10.67 15.20 2.00
N SER A 10 11.12 14.94 0.77
CA SER A 10 10.24 14.87 -0.40
C SER A 10 9.29 13.68 -0.28
N LEU A 11 8.11 13.78 -0.90
CA LEU A 11 7.12 12.69 -1.02
C LEU A 11 7.73 11.33 -1.40
N LEU A 12 8.79 11.37 -2.21
CA LEU A 12 9.60 10.22 -2.63
C LEU A 12 10.27 9.49 -1.46
N TYR A 13 10.70 10.20 -0.42
CA TYR A 13 11.28 9.61 0.79
C TYR A 13 10.24 8.83 1.60
N TYR A 14 9.02 9.37 1.72
CA TYR A 14 7.91 8.69 2.39
C TYR A 14 7.31 7.55 1.55
N LEU A 15 7.34 7.63 0.22
CA LEU A 15 6.98 6.51 -0.66
C LEU A 15 7.95 5.32 -0.57
N ARG A 16 9.19 5.56 -0.09
CA ARG A 16 10.22 4.53 0.14
C ARG A 16 9.95 3.67 1.37
N PHE A 17 8.92 3.98 2.18
CA PHE A 17 8.45 3.07 3.24
C PHE A 17 8.33 1.65 2.68
N PRO A 18 8.77 0.60 3.41
CA PRO A 18 8.93 -0.72 2.83
C PRO A 18 7.61 -1.18 2.21
N LEU A 19 7.61 -1.42 0.89
CA LEU A 19 6.45 -1.96 0.18
C LEU A 19 5.96 -3.26 0.83
N TRP A 20 6.91 -4.00 1.40
CA TRP A 20 6.74 -5.22 2.15
C TRP A 20 5.78 -5.10 3.36
N LEU A 21 5.74 -3.96 4.05
CA LEU A 21 4.82 -3.74 5.18
C LEU A 21 3.35 -3.80 4.75
N PHE A 22 3.07 -3.45 3.50
CA PHE A 22 1.74 -3.55 2.91
C PHE A 22 1.52 -4.89 2.18
N MET A 23 2.59 -5.58 1.78
CA MET A 23 2.46 -6.89 1.12
C MET A 23 1.91 -7.96 2.06
N LEU A 24 2.30 -7.98 3.33
CA LEU A 24 1.83 -9.00 4.28
C LEU A 24 0.30 -9.00 4.48
N PRO A 25 -0.36 -7.86 4.79
CA PRO A 25 -1.81 -7.84 4.87
C PRO A 25 -2.48 -8.10 3.52
N VAL A 26 -1.93 -7.64 2.40
CA VAL A 26 -2.48 -7.95 1.07
C VAL A 26 -2.40 -9.45 0.79
N LEU A 27 -1.31 -10.13 1.16
CA LEU A 27 -1.17 -11.57 0.96
C LEU A 27 -2.17 -12.36 1.81
N LEU A 28 -2.33 -11.96 3.08
CA LEU A 28 -3.20 -12.65 4.04
C LEU A 28 -4.69 -12.38 3.78
N PHE A 29 -5.07 -11.14 3.48
CA PHE A 29 -6.47 -10.74 3.35
C PHE A 29 -6.97 -10.69 1.91
N ALA A 30 -6.08 -10.68 0.90
CA ALA A 30 -6.46 -10.80 -0.50
C ALA A 30 -6.09 -12.17 -1.07
N GLY A 31 -4.87 -12.64 -0.79
CA GLY A 31 -4.33 -13.87 -1.39
C GLY A 31 -5.07 -15.13 -0.96
N LEU A 32 -5.32 -15.32 0.34
CA LEU A 32 -6.08 -16.45 0.86
C LEU A 32 -7.52 -16.53 0.30
N PRO A 33 -8.34 -15.47 0.37
CA PRO A 33 -9.69 -15.51 -0.20
C PRO A 33 -9.67 -15.61 -1.73
N ALA A 34 -8.71 -14.99 -2.43
CA ALA A 34 -8.58 -15.17 -3.88
C ALA A 34 -8.24 -16.61 -4.27
N LEU A 35 -7.37 -17.31 -3.51
CA LEU A 35 -7.07 -18.72 -3.71
C LEU A 35 -8.30 -19.60 -3.46
N MET A 36 -9.05 -19.30 -2.39
CA MET A 36 -10.27 -20.03 -2.07
C MET A 36 -11.35 -19.87 -3.15
N LEU A 37 -11.54 -18.65 -3.66
CA LEU A 37 -12.46 -18.34 -4.75
C LEU A 37 -12.01 -18.93 -6.09
N ALA A 38 -10.70 -18.90 -6.38
CA ALA A 38 -10.14 -19.56 -7.56
C ALA A 38 -10.33 -21.08 -7.50
N GLY A 39 -10.21 -21.69 -6.31
CA GLY A 39 -10.52 -23.10 -6.09
C GLY A 39 -11.99 -23.45 -6.34
N GLN A 40 -12.90 -22.50 -6.12
CA GLN A 40 -14.33 -22.63 -6.44
C GLN A 40 -14.68 -22.26 -7.89
N ARG A 41 -13.68 -21.94 -8.73
CA ARG A 41 -13.83 -21.44 -10.12
C ARG A 41 -14.56 -20.09 -10.23
N ASP A 42 -14.73 -19.38 -9.11
CA ASP A 42 -15.27 -18.03 -9.06
C ASP A 42 -14.17 -16.99 -9.34
N PHE A 43 -13.64 -17.05 -10.56
CA PHE A 43 -12.53 -16.20 -10.99
C PHE A 43 -12.87 -14.71 -10.98
N GLY A 44 -14.14 -14.35 -11.23
CA GLY A 44 -14.59 -12.96 -11.15
C GLY A 44 -14.50 -12.40 -9.73
N ALA A 45 -14.95 -13.17 -8.74
CA ALA A 45 -14.85 -12.79 -7.34
C ALA A 45 -13.39 -12.75 -6.87
N ALA A 46 -12.57 -13.74 -7.27
CA ALA A 46 -11.14 -13.75 -6.97
C ALA A 46 -10.43 -12.49 -7.52
N PHE A 47 -10.76 -12.09 -8.75
CA PHE A 47 -10.22 -10.88 -9.38
C PHE A 47 -10.66 -9.61 -8.66
N LEU A 48 -11.95 -9.49 -8.30
CA LEU A 48 -12.47 -8.35 -7.55
C LEU A 48 -11.77 -8.21 -6.19
N VAL A 49 -11.60 -9.32 -5.45
CA VAL A 49 -10.90 -9.32 -4.16
C VAL A 49 -9.45 -8.85 -4.29
N LEU A 50 -8.74 -9.32 -5.32
CA LEU A 50 -7.38 -8.86 -5.63
C LEU A 50 -7.35 -7.36 -5.93
N MET A 51 -8.22 -6.88 -6.82
CA MET A 51 -8.26 -5.47 -7.22
C MET A 51 -8.65 -4.53 -6.06
N SER A 52 -9.64 -4.91 -5.25
CA SER A 52 -10.05 -4.13 -4.08
C SER A 52 -8.94 -3.99 -3.05
N ASN A 53 -8.18 -5.06 -2.81
CA ASN A 53 -7.05 -5.03 -1.87
C ASN A 53 -5.84 -4.25 -2.40
N VAL A 54 -5.53 -4.36 -3.69
CA VAL A 54 -4.50 -3.53 -4.34
C VAL A 54 -4.87 -2.05 -4.23
N TYR A 55 -6.14 -1.71 -4.49
CA TYR A 55 -6.63 -0.34 -4.35
C TYR A 55 -6.53 0.16 -2.90
N ALA A 56 -6.94 -0.65 -1.92
CA ALA A 56 -6.83 -0.32 -0.50
C ALA A 56 -5.38 -0.10 -0.06
N ALA A 57 -4.42 -0.90 -0.57
CA ALA A 57 -3.00 -0.75 -0.27
C ALA A 57 -2.42 0.56 -0.83
N ILE A 58 -2.76 0.91 -2.08
CA ILE A 58 -2.35 2.17 -2.72
C ILE A 58 -2.95 3.36 -1.98
N LEU A 59 -4.25 3.30 -1.67
CA LEU A 59 -4.95 4.37 -0.95
C LEU A 59 -4.39 4.55 0.47
N GLY A 60 -4.15 3.45 1.20
CA GLY A 60 -3.54 3.47 2.52
C GLY A 60 -2.14 4.10 2.50
N ARG A 61 -1.33 3.80 1.48
CA ARG A 61 -0.03 4.46 1.26
C ARG A 61 -0.17 5.95 1.00
N LEU A 62 -1.11 6.36 0.15
CA LEU A 62 -1.34 7.76 -0.17
C LEU A 62 -1.78 8.55 1.07
N LEU A 63 -2.68 7.98 1.87
CA LEU A 63 -3.15 8.57 3.13
C LEU A 63 -2.04 8.63 4.18
N LEU A 64 -1.22 7.58 4.29
CA LEU A 64 -0.07 7.55 5.20
C LEU A 64 0.95 8.61 4.81
N ALA A 65 1.30 8.72 3.53
CA ALA A 65 2.19 9.76 3.02
C ALA A 65 1.63 11.17 3.30
N ARG A 66 0.33 11.41 3.05
CA ARG A 66 -0.32 12.69 3.40
C ARG A 66 -0.27 12.99 4.90
N ASN A 67 -0.50 11.98 5.75
CA ASN A 67 -0.47 12.17 7.21
C ASN A 67 0.94 12.45 7.72
N LEU A 68 1.97 11.81 7.14
CA LEU A 68 3.37 12.07 7.48
C LEU A 68 3.80 13.48 7.04
N LEU A 69 3.37 13.95 5.87
CA LEU A 69 3.57 15.34 5.42
C LEU A 69 2.80 16.37 6.26
N ARG A 70 1.65 16.00 6.84
CA ARG A 70 0.89 16.90 7.72
C ARG A 70 1.51 17.04 9.11
N LYS A 71 2.30 16.05 9.54
CA LYS A 71 2.95 16.00 10.86
C LYS A 71 4.39 16.53 10.84
N GLY A 72 4.96 16.80 9.66
CA GLY A 72 6.33 17.30 9.48
C GLY A 72 6.38 18.60 8.70
#